data_AF-A0A2G5CFV1-F1
#
_entry.id   AF-A0A2G5CFV1-F1
#
_cell.length_a   1.000
_cell.length_b   1.000
_cell.length_c   1.000
_cell.angle_alpha   90.00
_cell.angle_beta   90.00
_cell.angle_gamma   90.00
#
_symmetry.space_group_name_H-M   'P 1'
#
loop_
_entity.id
_entity.type
_entity.pdbx_description
1 polymer ?
#
loop_
_entity_poly.entity_id
_entity_poly.type
_entity_poly.pdbx_seq_one_letter_code
_entity_poly.pdbx_strand_id
1 'polypeptide(L)'
;MHLLLYCAQSKLVWRDIMEGVIDIDGLLSDCNSIRDLLKAWPHFPGVGLGAKIWKTLPYAVMWTIWNHRNRLIFYGKALDLNRISNDIKATVWYWAGRHPHNSD
;
A
#
# COMPACT_ATOMS: atom_id res chain seq x y z
N MET A 1 -4.68 9.00 -12.39
CA MET A 1 -4.41 7.62 -11.94
C MET A 1 -5.38 7.22 -10.82
N HIS A 2 -6.69 7.08 -11.12
CA HIS A 2 -7.73 6.58 -10.18
C HIS A 2 -7.67 5.05 -9.97
N LEU A 3 -6.90 4.37 -10.81
CA LEU A 3 -6.96 2.92 -10.94
C LEU A 3 -6.37 2.18 -9.72
N LEU A 4 -5.38 2.77 -9.05
CA LEU A 4 -4.72 2.20 -7.87
C LEU A 4 -5.50 2.43 -6.56
N LEU A 5 -6.49 3.31 -6.59
CA LEU A 5 -7.25 3.72 -5.40
C LEU A 5 -8.73 3.28 -5.49
N TYR A 6 -9.36 3.41 -6.65
CA TYR A 6 -10.83 3.31 -6.76
C TYR A 6 -11.34 2.10 -7.54
N CYS A 7 -10.49 1.37 -8.27
CA CYS A 7 -10.95 0.16 -8.93
C CYS A 7 -11.36 -0.89 -7.87
N ALA A 8 -12.40 -1.68 -8.14
CA ALA A 8 -12.96 -2.63 -7.16
C ALA A 8 -11.89 -3.55 -6.55
N GLN A 9 -11.01 -4.08 -7.40
CA GLN A 9 -9.89 -4.94 -6.98
C GLN A 9 -8.88 -4.19 -6.09
N SER A 10 -8.56 -2.93 -6.42
CA SER A 10 -7.67 -2.10 -5.61
C SER A 10 -8.29 -1.82 -4.24
N LYS A 11 -9.60 -1.52 -4.16
CA LYS A 11 -10.30 -1.31 -2.88
C LYS A 11 -10.28 -2.57 -2.01
N LEU A 12 -10.45 -3.76 -2.61
CA LEU A 12 -10.33 -5.02 -1.87
C LEU A 12 -8.95 -5.20 -1.25
N VAL A 13 -7.87 -4.91 -2.00
CA VAL A 13 -6.49 -5.00 -1.49
C VAL A 13 -6.25 -3.99 -0.36
N TRP A 14 -6.73 -2.75 -0.51
CA TRP A 14 -6.62 -1.74 0.55
C TRP A 14 -7.35 -2.15 1.83
N ARG A 15 -8.57 -2.71 1.70
CA ARG A 15 -9.33 -3.24 2.84
C ARG A 15 -8.63 -4.40 3.52
N ASP A 16 -8.19 -5.40 2.77
CA ASP A 16 -7.49 -6.59 3.30
C ASP A 16 -6.27 -6.22 4.16
N ILE A 17 -5.54 -5.17 3.78
CA ILE A 17 -4.31 -4.76 4.47
C ILE A 17 -4.58 -3.86 5.66
N MET A 18 -5.63 -3.04 5.60
CA MET A 18 -5.92 -2.01 6.60
C MET A 18 -7.08 -2.37 7.53
N GLU A 19 -7.68 -3.54 7.34
CA GLU A 19 -8.76 -4.04 8.18
C GLU A 19 -8.34 -4.01 9.66
N GLY A 20 -9.15 -3.34 10.49
CA GLY A 20 -8.88 -3.17 11.91
C GLY A 20 -7.75 -2.20 12.26
N VAL A 21 -7.14 -1.53 11.27
CA VAL A 21 -6.02 -0.59 11.49
C VAL A 21 -6.48 0.87 11.36
N ILE A 22 -7.12 1.22 10.24
CA ILE A 22 -7.67 2.56 9.97
C ILE A 22 -8.97 2.45 9.16
N ASP A 23 -9.80 3.49 9.19
CA ASP A 23 -10.92 3.64 8.24
C ASP A 23 -10.38 3.95 6.83
N ILE A 24 -9.99 2.91 6.12
CA ILE A 24 -9.42 3.02 4.78
C ILE A 24 -10.46 3.42 3.74
N ASP A 25 -11.74 3.06 3.92
CA ASP A 25 -12.80 3.42 2.99
C ASP A 25 -13.12 4.91 3.08
N GLY A 26 -13.20 5.46 4.29
CA GLY A 26 -13.30 6.90 4.51
C GLY A 26 -12.11 7.64 3.91
N LEU A 27 -10.89 7.23 4.27
CA LEU A 27 -9.66 7.84 3.77
C LEU A 27 -9.56 7.86 2.24
N LEU A 28 -9.90 6.75 1.57
CA LEU A 28 -9.88 6.67 0.11
C LEU A 28 -10.99 7.50 -0.54
N SER A 29 -12.14 7.66 0.12
CA SER A 29 -13.27 8.45 -0.39
C SER A 29 -13.01 9.96 -0.34
N ASP A 30 -12.25 10.42 0.65
CA ASP A 30 -11.88 11.83 0.80
C ASP A 30 -10.70 12.25 -0.08
N CYS A 31 -9.92 11.29 -0.56
CA CYS A 31 -8.84 11.55 -1.51
C CYS A 31 -9.40 11.64 -2.93
N ASN A 32 -8.78 12.43 -3.80
CA ASN A 32 -9.04 12.42 -5.26
C ASN A 32 -7.79 12.04 -6.07
N SER A 33 -6.64 11.97 -5.41
CA SER A 33 -5.36 11.64 -6.00
C SER A 33 -4.47 10.88 -5.02
N ILE A 34 -3.43 10.25 -5.55
CA ILE A 34 -2.37 9.62 -4.73
C ILE A 34 -1.69 10.65 -3.84
N ARG A 35 -1.55 11.89 -4.32
CA ARG A 35 -0.95 12.97 -3.52
C ARG A 35 -1.82 13.27 -2.30
N ASP A 36 -3.14 13.26 -2.45
CA ASP A 36 -4.06 13.49 -1.34
C ASP A 36 -3.96 12.36 -0.32
N LEU A 37 -3.93 11.10 -0.79
CA LEU A 37 -3.74 9.94 0.08
C LEU A 37 -2.45 10.03 0.88
N LEU A 38 -1.33 10.37 0.24
CA LEU A 38 -0.04 10.47 0.92
C LEU A 38 0.01 11.62 1.93
N LYS A 39 -0.75 12.71 1.69
CA LYS A 39 -0.87 13.83 2.63
C LYS A 39 -1.80 13.51 3.80
N ALA A 40 -2.90 12.81 3.53
CA ALA A 40 -3.89 12.40 4.52
C ALA A 40 -3.49 11.12 5.28
N TRP A 41 -2.41 10.45 4.86
CA TRP A 41 -1.92 9.23 5.50
C TRP A 41 -1.65 9.49 6.98
N PRO A 42 -2.30 8.74 7.90
CA PRO A 42 -2.19 9.03 9.32
C PRO A 42 -0.75 9.00 9.82
N HIS A 43 -0.42 9.83 10.81
CA HIS A 43 0.88 9.74 11.46
C HIS A 43 0.91 8.56 12.43
N PHE A 44 2.01 7.80 12.43
CA PHE A 44 2.22 6.74 13.42
C PHE A 44 3.04 7.29 14.60
N PRO A 45 2.51 7.28 15.83
CA PRO A 45 3.14 7.95 16.97
C PRO A 45 4.40 7.24 17.52
N GLY A 46 4.73 6.05 17.01
CA GLY A 46 5.91 5.29 17.43
C GLY A 46 7.20 5.67 16.71
N VAL A 47 8.32 5.11 17.20
CA VAL A 47 9.64 5.20 16.60
C VAL A 47 10.16 3.81 16.19
N GLY A 48 11.24 3.76 15.40
CA GLY A 48 11.86 2.50 14.98
C GLY A 48 11.18 1.83 13.78
N LEU A 49 11.26 0.49 13.70
CA LEU A 49 10.87 -0.28 12.52
C LEU A 49 9.38 -0.14 12.17
N GLY A 50 8.49 -0.12 13.18
CA GLY A 50 7.04 0.06 12.96
C GLY A 50 6.71 1.39 12.28
N ALA A 51 7.37 2.48 12.70
CA ALA A 51 7.20 3.80 12.09
C ALA A 51 7.72 3.85 10.65
N LYS A 52 8.83 3.16 10.35
CA LYS A 52 9.34 3.00 8.99
C LYS A 52 8.35 2.23 8.12
N ILE A 53 7.89 1.06 8.59
CA ILE A 53 6.89 0.24 7.91
C ILE A 53 5.64 1.07 7.61
N TRP A 54 5.12 1.80 8.59
CA TRP A 54 3.93 2.61 8.43
C TRP A 54 4.05 3.68 7.34
N LYS A 55 5.19 4.38 7.28
CA LYS A 55 5.47 5.38 6.24
C LYS A 55 5.59 4.75 4.86
N THR A 56 6.14 3.54 4.77
CA THR A 56 6.38 2.84 3.50
C THR A 56 5.14 2.12 2.98
N LEU A 57 4.20 1.78 3.86
CA LEU A 57 3.02 0.97 3.56
C LEU A 57 2.20 1.48 2.36
N PRO A 58 1.76 2.76 2.27
CA PRO A 58 0.93 3.19 1.14
C PRO A 58 1.64 3.05 -0.21
N TYR A 59 2.96 3.26 -0.24
CA TYR A 59 3.77 3.07 -1.44
C TYR A 59 3.85 1.60 -1.85
N ALA A 60 4.06 0.69 -0.90
CA ALA A 60 4.15 -0.75 -1.17
C ALA A 60 2.82 -1.33 -1.69
N VAL A 61 1.69 -0.87 -1.15
CA VAL A 61 0.35 -1.26 -1.62
C VAL A 61 0.14 -0.80 -3.06
N MET A 62 0.36 0.48 -3.35
CA MET A 62 0.21 1.03 -4.70
C MET A 62 1.13 0.33 -5.72
N TRP A 63 2.39 0.09 -5.34
CA TRP A 63 3.36 -0.61 -6.16
C TRP A 63 2.93 -2.03 -6.49
N THR A 64 2.39 -2.76 -5.51
CA THR A 64 1.95 -4.14 -5.72
C THR A 64 0.69 -4.19 -6.58
N ILE A 65 -0.27 -3.29 -6.36
CA ILE A 65 -1.46 -3.17 -7.23
C ILE A 65 -1.02 -2.89 -8.67
N TRP A 66 -0.10 -1.93 -8.87
CA TRP A 66 0.45 -1.61 -10.19
C TRP A 66 1.11 -2.83 -10.87
N ASN A 67 2.00 -3.51 -10.16
CA ASN A 67 2.67 -4.71 -10.68
C ASN A 67 1.70 -5.83 -10.99
N HIS A 68 0.71 -6.06 -10.14
CA HIS A 68 -0.29 -7.08 -10.36
C HIS A 68 -1.11 -6.76 -11.62
N ARG A 69 -1.62 -5.54 -11.75
CA ARG A 69 -2.34 -5.09 -12.96
C ARG A 69 -1.52 -5.24 -14.22
N ASN A 70 -0.25 -4.83 -14.18
CA ASN A 70 0.64 -5.02 -15.32
C ASN A 70 0.82 -6.51 -15.62
N ARG A 71 1.02 -7.35 -14.61
CA ARG A 71 1.11 -8.80 -14.81
C ARG A 71 -0.18 -9.42 -15.39
N LEU A 72 -1.35 -8.96 -14.98
CA LEU A 72 -2.63 -9.41 -15.55
C LEU A 72 -2.72 -9.04 -17.04
N ILE A 73 -2.35 -7.80 -17.40
CA ILE A 73 -2.39 -7.31 -18.78
C ILE A 73 -1.35 -8.02 -19.65
N PHE A 74 -0.13 -8.25 -19.15
CA PHE A 74 0.97 -8.84 -19.93
C PHE A 74 0.98 -10.37 -19.94
N TYR A 75 0.41 -11.04 -18.93
CA TYR A 75 0.50 -12.50 -18.77
C TYR A 75 -0.86 -13.19 -18.60
N GLY A 76 -1.99 -12.47 -18.66
CA GLY A 76 -3.33 -13.05 -18.64
C GLY A 76 -3.70 -13.84 -17.38
N LYS A 77 -3.01 -13.61 -16.26
CA LYS A 77 -3.27 -14.32 -14.99
C LYS A 77 -4.55 -13.78 -14.33
N ALA A 78 -5.08 -14.47 -13.31
CA ALA A 78 -6.21 -14.01 -12.50
C ALA A 78 -5.72 -13.39 -11.17
N LEU A 79 -6.60 -12.64 -10.50
CA LEU A 79 -6.29 -11.95 -9.25
C LEU A 79 -6.32 -12.93 -8.06
N ASP A 80 -5.18 -13.08 -7.38
CA ASP A 80 -5.02 -13.91 -6.18
C ASP A 80 -4.64 -13.01 -5.00
N LEU A 81 -5.61 -12.79 -4.11
CA LEU A 81 -5.46 -11.88 -2.97
C LEU A 81 -4.39 -12.35 -1.98
N ASN A 82 -4.26 -13.66 -1.76
CA ASN A 82 -3.25 -14.22 -0.85
C ASN A 82 -1.84 -13.94 -1.37
N ARG A 83 -1.65 -14.09 -2.68
CA ARG A 83 -0.37 -13.76 -3.33
C ARG A 83 -0.06 -12.27 -3.24
N ILE A 84 -1.04 -11.40 -3.45
CA ILE A 84 -0.87 -9.95 -3.34
C ILE A 84 -0.48 -9.55 -1.92
N SER A 85 -1.16 -10.09 -0.91
CA SER A 85 -0.86 -9.83 0.51
C SER A 85 0.59 -10.24 0.85
N ASN A 86 1.04 -11.40 0.35
CA ASN A 86 2.42 -11.86 0.54
C ASN A 86 3.46 -10.99 -0.18
N ASP A 87 3.19 -10.58 -1.42
CA ASP A 87 4.08 -9.68 -2.19
C ASP A 87 4.23 -8.32 -1.49
N ILE A 88 3.16 -7.81 -0.87
CA ILE A 88 3.17 -6.56 -0.10
C ILE A 88 4.03 -6.70 1.14
N LYS A 89 3.81 -7.76 1.93
CA LYS A 89 4.63 -8.04 3.13
C LYS A 89 6.11 -8.12 2.76
N ALA A 90 6.46 -8.86 1.70
CA ALA A 90 7.83 -8.99 1.23
C ALA A 90 8.42 -7.63 0.79
N THR A 91 7.66 -6.83 0.05
CA THR A 91 8.09 -5.50 -0.42
C THR A 91 8.32 -4.54 0.76
N VAL A 92 7.40 -4.51 1.72
CA VAL A 92 7.50 -3.70 2.94
C VAL A 92 8.75 -4.08 3.73
N TRP A 93 8.98 -5.37 3.98
CA TRP A 93 10.17 -5.84 4.68
C TRP A 93 11.47 -5.42 3.97
N TYR A 94 11.52 -5.60 2.65
CA TYR A 94 12.68 -5.27 1.82
C TYR A 94 12.97 -3.76 1.77
N TRP A 95 11.94 -2.91 1.79
CA TRP A 95 12.08 -1.45 1.76
C TRP A 95 12.38 -0.89 3.16
N ALA A 96 11.73 -1.42 4.21
CA ALA A 96 11.95 -1.00 5.59
C ALA A 96 13.38 -1.32 6.06
N GLY A 97 13.94 -2.46 5.64
CA GLY A 97 15.33 -2.82 5.92
C GLY A 97 16.37 -1.97 5.18
N ARG A 98 15.97 -1.22 4.16
CA ARG A 98 16.87 -0.39 3.34
C ARG A 98 17.00 1.06 3.78
N HIS A 99 16.21 1.55 4.73
CA HIS A 99 16.43 2.88 5.28
C HIS A 99 17.60 2.84 6.28
N PRO A 100 18.81 3.30 5.88
CA PRO A 100 19.91 3.44 6.82
C PRO A 100 19.49 4.51 7.84
N HIS A 101 20.06 4.38 9.03
CA HIS A 101 20.06 5.46 10.02
C HIS A 101 20.85 6.62 9.39
N ASN A 102 20.18 7.62 8.80
CA ASN A 102 20.80 8.93 8.67
C ASN A 102 20.69 9.58 10.06
N SER A 103 21.69 9.27 10.88
CA SER A 103 22.16 10.17 11.92
C SER A 103 22.94 11.28 11.22
N ASP A 104 22.31 12.45 11.10
CA ASP A 104 22.95 13.77 11.04
C ASP A 104 22.16 14.69 11.98
#